data_AF-A0A969T757-F1
#
_entry.id   AF-A0A969T757-F1
#
_cell.length_a   1.000
_cell.length_b   1.000
_cell.length_c   1.000
_cell.angle_alpha   90.00
_cell.angle_beta   90.00
_cell.angle_gamma   90.00
#
_symmetry.space_group_name_H-M   'P 1'
#
loop_
_entity.id
_entity.type
_entity.pdbx_description
1 polymer ?
#
loop_
_entity_poly.entity_id
_entity_poly.type
_entity_poly.pdbx_seq_one_letter_code
_entity_poly.pdbx_strand_id
1 'polypeptide(L)' 'FYEKLELKTPGLTEKEKQLATLLRLNFTSKQIAIILNITSESVDINRYRLRKKIALNQGRNLSAYFGSI' A
#
# COMPACT_ATOMS: atom_id res chain seq x y z
N PHE A 1 -0.81 -4.67 -13.29
CA PHE A 1 -0.92 -4.04 -11.95
C PHE A 1 0.01 -2.84 -11.84
N TYR A 2 1.32 -3.00 -12.04
CA TYR A 2 2.27 -1.88 -11.96
C TYR A 2 1.97 -0.73 -12.92
N GLU A 3 1.62 -0.98 -14.19
CA GLU A 3 1.20 0.10 -15.11
C GLU A 3 -0.02 0.87 -14.60
N LYS A 4 -1.08 0.16 -14.18
CA LYS A 4 -2.29 0.81 -13.63
C LYS A 4 -2.00 1.52 -12.31
N LEU A 5 -1.09 0.99 -11.50
CA LEU A 5 -0.63 1.61 -10.27
C LEU A 5 0.14 2.89 -10.58
N GLU A 6 1.04 2.90 -11.55
CA GLU A 6 1.75 4.10 -11.98
C GLU A 6 0.82 5.14 -12.62
N LEU A 7 -0.17 4.69 -13.41
CA LEU A 7 -1.17 5.58 -14.01
C LEU A 7 -2.06 6.24 -12.96
N LYS A 8 -2.52 5.48 -11.95
CA LYS A 8 -3.40 6.03 -10.90
C LYS A 8 -2.66 6.73 -9.77
N THR A 9 -1.41 6.34 -9.53
CA THR A 9 -0.60 6.80 -8.41
C THR A 9 0.83 7.07 -8.87
N PRO A 10 1.02 8.08 -9.75
CA PRO A 10 2.35 8.43 -10.23
C PRO A 10 3.23 8.92 -9.07
N GLY A 11 4.50 8.52 -9.06
CA GLY A 11 5.47 8.94 -8.04
C GLY A 11 5.55 8.08 -6.78
N LEU A 12 4.96 6.87 -6.78
CA LEU A 12 5.27 5.88 -5.74
C LEU A 12 6.72 5.39 -5.85
N THR A 13 7.40 5.36 -4.71
CA THR A 13 8.71 4.73 -4.56
C THR A 13 8.59 3.20 -4.67
N GLU A 14 9.68 2.50 -4.96
CA GLU A 14 9.67 1.03 -5.04
C GLU A 14 9.14 0.35 -3.77
N LYS A 15 9.49 0.89 -2.59
CA LYS A 15 8.97 0.40 -1.31
C LYS A 15 7.45 0.56 -1.19
N GLU A 16 6.90 1.67 -1.66
CA GLU A 16 5.45 1.88 -1.68
C GLU A 16 4.75 0.97 -2.69
N LYS A 17 5.39 0.71 -3.84
CA LYS A 17 4.89 -0.26 -4.84
C LYS A 17 4.89 -1.70 -4.28
N GLN A 18 5.94 -2.09 -3.56
CA GLN A 18 5.99 -3.37 -2.84
C GLN A 18 4.87 -3.45 -1.79
N LEU A 19 4.70 -2.41 -0.98
CA LEU A 19 3.62 -2.36 0.01
C LEU A 19 2.24 -2.50 -0.65
N ALA A 20 1.96 -1.77 -1.74
CA ALA A 20 0.71 -1.87 -2.49
C ALA A 20 0.46 -3.28 -3.05
N THR A 21 1.52 -3.94 -3.51
CA THR A 21 1.47 -5.33 -3.99
C THR A 21 1.12 -6.30 -2.86
N LEU A 22 1.77 -6.15 -1.69
CA LEU A 22 1.48 -6.99 -0.53
C LEU A 22 0.06 -6.76 0.00
N LEU A 23 -0.42 -5.52 -0.03
CA LEU A 23 -1.79 -5.17 0.35
C LEU A 23 -2.83 -5.77 -0.62
N ARG A 24 -2.53 -5.80 -1.92
CA ARG A 24 -3.35 -6.46 -2.94
C ARG A 24 -3.46 -7.96 -2.69
N LEU A 25 -2.37 -8.59 -2.26
CA LEU A 25 -2.30 -10.00 -1.92
C LEU A 25 -2.95 -10.33 -0.55
N ASN A 26 -3.64 -9.36 0.07
CA ASN A 26 -4.31 -9.50 1.36
C ASN A 26 -3.39 -9.90 2.52
N PHE A 27 -2.09 -9.58 2.45
CA PHE A 27 -1.20 -9.76 3.59
C PHE A 27 -1.60 -8.85 4.75
N THR A 28 -1.50 -9.39 5.96
CA THR A 28 -1.73 -8.63 7.19
C THR A 28 -0.56 -7.69 7.48
N SER A 29 -0.78 -6.61 8.25
CA SER A 29 0.30 -5.69 8.64
C SER A 29 1.47 -6.40 9.32
N LYS A 30 1.21 -7.49 10.05
CA LYS A 30 2.26 -8.32 10.68
C LYS A 30 3.10 -9.07 9.65
N GLN A 31 2.47 -9.69 8.64
CA GLN A 31 3.21 -10.37 7.56
C GLN A 31 4.01 -9.38 6.72
N ILE A 32 3.42 -8.22 6.41
CA ILE A 32 4.09 -7.14 5.69
C ILE A 32 5.31 -6.64 6.46
N ALA A 33 5.18 -6.46 7.78
CA ALA A 33 6.28 -6.04 8.66
C ALA A 33 7.47 -7.00 8.57
N ILE A 34 7.19 -8.32 8.61
CA ILE A 34 8.22 -9.36 8.47
C ILE A 34 8.88 -9.31 7.09
N ILE A 35 8.09 -9.23 6.01
CA ILE A 35 8.61 -9.22 4.63
C ILE A 35 9.46 -7.98 4.35
N LEU A 36 9.03 -6.81 4.82
CA LEU A 36 9.73 -5.55 4.63
C LEU A 36 10.83 -5.32 5.67
N ASN A 37 11.01 -6.24 6.62
CA ASN A 37 11.94 -6.15 7.74
C ASN A 37 11.82 -4.82 8.52
N ILE A 38 10.57 -4.44 8.83
CA ILE A 38 10.23 -3.23 9.59
C ILE A 38 9.23 -3.57 10.71
N THR A 39 8.97 -2.63 11.60
CA THR A 39 7.94 -2.79 12.64
C THR A 39 6.53 -2.69 12.05
N SER A 40 5.54 -3.32 12.69
CA SER A 40 4.12 -3.18 12.32
C SER A 40 3.66 -1.72 12.38
N GLU A 41 4.18 -0.94 13.32
CA GLU A 41 3.91 0.49 13.43
C GLU A 41 4.44 1.27 12.21
N SER A 42 5.63 0.91 11.71
CA SER A 42 6.16 1.47 10.46
C SER A 42 5.28 1.12 9.26
N VAL A 43 4.69 -0.08 9.24
CA VAL A 43 3.70 -0.46 8.21
C VAL A 43 2.48 0.44 8.28
N ASP A 44 1.96 0.72 9.47
CA ASP A 44 0.78 1.58 9.63
C ASP A 44 1.05 3.03 9.22
N ILE A 45 2.23 3.57 9.55
CA ILE A 45 2.68 4.88 9.07
C ILE A 45 2.79 4.89 7.53
N ASN A 46 3.39 3.85 6.94
CA ASN A 46 3.50 3.76 5.49
C ASN A 46 2.13 3.63 4.80
N ARG A 47 1.19 2.88 5.39
CA ARG A 47 -0.21 2.82 4.92
C ARG A 47 -0.89 4.17 4.98
N TYR A 48 -0.69 4.92 6.06
CA TYR A 48 -1.24 6.27 6.21
C TYR A 48 -0.66 7.23 5.14
N ARG A 49 0.66 7.23 4.96
CA ARG A 49 1.34 8.02 3.92
C ARG A 49 0.85 7.66 2.53
N LEU A 50 0.77 6.36 2.23
CA LEU A 50 0.28 5.85 0.96
C LEU A 50 -1.16 6.30 0.70
N ARG A 51 -2.04 6.22 1.71
CA ARG A 51 -3.43 6.69 1.63
C ARG A 51 -3.52 8.18 1.31
N LYS A 52 -2.71 9.01 1.97
CA LYS A 52 -2.66 10.45 1.76
C LYS A 52 -2.14 10.79 0.36
N LYS A 53 -1.13 10.07 -0.11
CA LYS A 53 -0.48 10.28 -1.41
C LYS A 53 -1.41 9.98 -2.59
N ILE A 54 -2.27 8.97 -2.45
CA ILE A 54 -3.25 8.58 -3.48
C ILE A 54 -4.61 9.27 -3.30
N ALA A 55 -4.70 10.23 -2.37
CA ALA A 55 -5.92 10.96 -2.01
C ALA A 55 -7.15 10.05 -1.81
N LEU A 56 -6.96 8.89 -1.16
CA LEU A 56 -8.07 7.95 -0.93
C LEU A 56 -8.99 8.48 0.16
N ASN A 57 -10.28 8.65 -0.15
CA ASN A 57 -11.28 9.10 0.82
C ASN A 57 -11.32 8.23 2.09
N GLN A 58 -11.52 8.93 3.22
CA GLN A 58 -11.78 8.34 4.53
C GLN A 58 -12.99 7.39 4.41
N GLY A 59 -12.75 6.09 4.63
CA GLY A 59 -13.77 5.04 4.56
C GLY A 59 -13.51 3.97 3.50
N ARG A 60 -12.68 4.23 2.49
CA ARG A 60 -12.25 3.17 1.55
C ARG A 60 -11.09 2.38 2.13
N ASN A 61 -11.21 1.05 2.03
CA ASN A 61 -10.17 0.11 2.44
C ASN A 61 -9.03 0.14 1.41
N LEU A 62 -7.82 0.40 1.88
CA LEU A 62 -6.61 0.52 1.05
C LEU A 62 -6.31 -0.80 0.30
N SER A 63 -6.52 -1.95 0.94
CA SER A 63 -6.34 -3.27 0.31
C SER A 63 -7.40 -3.52 -0.77
N ALA A 64 -8.65 -3.15 -0.52
CA ALA A 64 -9.72 -3.27 -1.53
C ALA A 64 -9.46 -2.35 -2.74
N TYR A 65 -8.93 -1.15 -2.52
CA TYR A 65 -8.55 -0.24 -3.59
C TYR A 65 -7.49 -0.88 -4.51
N PHE A 66 -6.40 -1.42 -3.94
CA PHE A 66 -5.35 -2.09 -4.71
C PHE A 66 -5.78 -3.44 -5.31
N GLY A 67 -6.74 -4.14 -4.70
CA GLY A 67 -7.39 -5.32 -5.27
C GLY A 67 -8.21 -5.00 -6.52
N SER A 68 -8.86 -3.84 -6.55
CA SER A 68 -9.69 -3.38 -7.69
C SER A 68 -8.91 -2.74 -8.85
N ILE A 69 -7.60 -2.51 -8.69
CA ILE A 69 -6.71 -2.00 -9.74
C ILE A 69 -6.33 -3.12 -10.70
#